data_AF-A0A918TYN3-F1
#
_entry.id   AF-A0A918TYN3-F1
#
_cell.length_a   1.000
_cell.length_b   1.000
_cell.length_c   1.000
_cell.angle_alpha   90.00
_cell.angle_beta   90.00
_cell.angle_gamma   90.00
#
_symmetry.space_group_name_H-M   'P 1'
#
loop_
_entity.id
_entity.type
_entity.pdbx_description
1 polymer ?
#
loop_
_entity_poly.entity_id
_entity_poly.type
_entity_poly.pdbx_seq_one_letter_code
_entity_poly.pdbx_strand_id
1 'polypeptide(L)'
;MVEEARNRRHWGTQANFKSLSDMPLSDRKRLSDWTDEIEDFGILWTKFSNSGLSGADTEALKRVLILRLAETRGLQSACDFVRNQMGPGAARCFYLVAAFEAADANLQEMFTLVEKLEFQDERDAAIEALRIRAHDWEEFALGDFDISRKLNPVEVEIYKMVIGREFLAELGEGRASRGDVGDFQELLRGFNGLLEEGIVSKDDYSSVIFSVANQYPFEVFASLSDGKVLESEVTNVGNLVFPMIAQDAPRAVELLTRSSAISSEILTDAYSEFIRIDSKGAFEWFEKSEAELSETMKNAIELSFVESALKSSEIDGAKEWASRLTDPESIARAEGRINVKQGELLKSQTWDNPSETLSGITGGAASTEPFWVEVAMEQWLKKDAAQAYEWYQENQKTLTPEQDERVALAYAREGVRQGDLDAAGEWAQRIVDPELRKVVEGEIAGAGE
;
A
#
# COMPACT_ATOMS: atom_id res chain seq x y z
N MET A 1 13.08 -16.65 -54.44
CA MET A 1 12.66 -15.46 -53.67
C MET A 1 11.32 -15.65 -52.97
N VAL A 2 10.16 -15.70 -53.64
CA VAL A 2 8.85 -16.01 -52.99
C VAL A 2 8.82 -17.43 -52.39
N GLU A 3 9.51 -18.37 -53.02
CA GLU A 3 9.58 -19.77 -52.57
C GLU A 3 10.54 -20.00 -51.39
N GLU A 4 11.44 -19.05 -51.14
CA GLU A 4 12.43 -19.11 -50.06
C GLU A 4 11.91 -18.42 -48.79
N ALA A 5 11.05 -17.39 -48.94
CA ALA A 5 10.22 -16.83 -47.88
C ALA A 5 9.19 -17.86 -47.35
N ARG A 6 8.70 -18.77 -48.21
CA ARG A 6 7.75 -19.83 -47.85
C ARG A 6 8.32 -20.89 -46.89
N ASN A 7 9.65 -21.08 -46.88
CA ASN A 7 10.33 -22.13 -46.11
C ASN A 7 10.77 -21.72 -44.70
N ARG A 8 10.53 -20.47 -44.26
CA ARG A 8 11.01 -19.96 -42.95
C ARG A 8 9.88 -19.55 -42.00
N ARG A 9 8.97 -20.48 -41.71
CA ARG A 9 7.81 -20.35 -40.77
C ARG A 9 8.15 -20.13 -39.28
N HIS A 10 9.37 -19.75 -38.90
CA HIS A 10 9.78 -19.59 -37.48
C HIS A 10 9.79 -18.14 -36.97
N TRP A 11 9.37 -17.16 -37.76
CA TRP A 11 9.46 -15.74 -37.40
C TRP A 11 8.24 -15.22 -36.62
N GLY A 12 7.15 -15.98 -36.57
CA GLY A 12 5.84 -15.51 -36.11
C GLY A 12 5.61 -15.42 -34.60
N THR A 13 6.55 -15.83 -33.74
CA THR A 13 6.31 -15.83 -32.28
C THR A 13 7.45 -15.34 -31.40
N GLN A 14 8.63 -14.98 -31.93
CA GLN A 14 9.78 -14.60 -31.08
C GLN A 14 10.73 -13.49 -31.60
N ALA A 15 10.49 -12.88 -32.76
CA ALA A 15 11.43 -11.89 -33.31
C ALA A 15 11.23 -10.46 -32.73
N ASN A 16 11.42 -10.28 -31.43
CA ASN A 16 11.72 -8.97 -30.82
C ASN A 16 13.21 -8.68 -31.02
N PHE A 17 13.64 -8.37 -32.24
CA PHE A 17 14.99 -7.85 -32.46
C PHE A 17 15.07 -6.44 -31.87
N LYS A 18 15.71 -6.30 -30.71
CA LYS A 18 15.85 -5.01 -30.03
C LYS A 18 16.82 -4.10 -30.79
N SER A 19 17.82 -4.70 -31.44
CA SER A 19 18.83 -4.01 -32.24
C SER A 19 19.16 -4.76 -33.55
N LEU A 20 19.79 -4.07 -34.50
CA LEU A 20 20.45 -4.70 -35.66
C LEU A 20 21.42 -5.82 -35.26
N SER A 21 21.99 -5.72 -34.04
CA SER A 21 22.94 -6.67 -33.48
C SER A 21 22.35 -8.05 -33.15
N ASP A 22 21.02 -8.13 -33.06
CA ASP A 22 20.28 -9.36 -32.75
C ASP A 22 19.94 -10.18 -34.02
N MET A 23 20.06 -9.60 -35.21
CA MET A 23 19.80 -10.30 -36.48
C MET A 23 20.94 -11.26 -36.86
N PRO A 24 20.63 -12.41 -37.49
CA PRO A 24 21.64 -13.30 -38.07
C PRO A 24 22.62 -12.54 -38.99
N LEU A 25 23.91 -12.84 -38.88
CA LEU A 25 24.98 -12.14 -39.61
C LEU A 25 24.76 -12.09 -41.14
N SER A 26 24.18 -13.15 -41.71
CA SER A 26 23.85 -13.22 -43.15
C SER A 26 22.78 -12.21 -43.55
N ASP A 27 21.83 -11.96 -42.67
CA ASP A 27 20.70 -11.07 -42.92
C ASP A 27 21.12 -9.63 -42.64
N ARG A 28 21.92 -9.38 -41.59
CA ARG A 28 22.56 -8.07 -41.35
C ARG A 28 23.42 -7.65 -42.53
N LYS A 29 24.24 -8.56 -43.07
CA LYS A 29 25.11 -8.26 -44.22
C LYS A 29 24.27 -7.92 -45.47
N ARG A 30 23.25 -8.71 -45.77
CA ARG A 30 22.34 -8.43 -46.90
C ARG A 30 21.59 -7.11 -46.75
N LEU A 31 21.18 -6.78 -45.53
CA LEU A 31 20.44 -5.56 -45.25
C LEU A 31 21.38 -4.34 -45.32
N SER A 32 22.62 -4.46 -44.81
CA SER A 32 23.70 -3.49 -45.03
C SER A 32 23.96 -3.27 -46.52
N ASP A 33 24.18 -4.36 -47.28
CA ASP A 33 24.43 -4.30 -48.72
C ASP A 33 23.26 -3.59 -49.46
N TRP A 34 22.01 -3.79 -49.02
CA TRP A 34 20.85 -3.10 -49.60
C TRP A 34 20.74 -1.63 -49.20
N THR A 35 21.08 -1.29 -47.95
CA THR A 35 20.98 0.09 -47.46
C THR A 35 22.16 0.96 -47.90
N ASP A 36 23.33 0.35 -48.13
CA ASP A 36 24.54 1.06 -48.55
C ASP A 36 24.55 1.30 -50.07
N GLU A 37 23.81 0.50 -50.86
CA GLU A 37 23.67 0.68 -52.31
C GLU A 37 22.48 1.58 -52.72
N ILE A 38 21.49 1.79 -51.84
CA ILE A 38 20.25 2.51 -52.18
C ILE A 38 20.11 3.76 -51.31
N GLU A 39 20.43 4.92 -51.90
CA GLU A 39 20.26 6.22 -51.23
C GLU A 39 18.79 6.61 -50.99
N ASP A 40 17.84 5.94 -51.68
CA ASP A 40 16.41 6.24 -51.64
C ASP A 40 15.63 5.27 -50.74
N PHE A 41 15.46 5.66 -49.48
CA PHE A 41 14.67 4.96 -48.48
C PHE A 41 13.20 4.77 -48.88
N GLY A 42 12.64 5.65 -49.73
CA GLY A 42 11.26 5.53 -50.22
C GLY A 42 11.07 4.34 -51.17
N ILE A 43 12.07 4.08 -52.01
CA ILE A 43 12.08 2.89 -52.89
C ILE A 43 12.12 1.61 -52.05
N LEU A 44 12.98 1.55 -51.04
CA LEU A 44 13.09 0.39 -50.15
C LEU A 44 11.80 0.15 -49.36
N TRP A 45 11.20 1.19 -48.80
CA TRP A 45 9.92 1.10 -48.09
C TRP A 45 8.81 0.53 -48.99
N THR A 46 8.72 1.04 -50.22
CA THR A 46 7.76 0.57 -51.23
C THR A 46 8.03 -0.88 -51.61
N LYS A 47 9.30 -1.25 -51.79
CA LYS A 47 9.72 -2.61 -52.12
C LYS A 47 9.37 -3.59 -51.01
N PHE A 48 9.57 -3.23 -49.74
CA PHE A 48 9.17 -4.06 -48.61
C PHE A 48 7.65 -4.22 -48.54
N SER A 49 6.91 -3.13 -48.73
CA SER A 49 5.44 -3.16 -48.76
C SER A 49 4.88 -4.06 -49.87
N ASN A 50 5.60 -4.19 -50.99
CA ASN A 50 5.20 -4.99 -52.15
C ASN A 50 5.91 -6.35 -52.27
N SER A 51 6.68 -6.75 -51.24
CA SER A 51 7.56 -7.92 -51.30
C SER A 51 6.84 -9.27 -51.27
N GLY A 52 5.54 -9.29 -50.94
CA GLY A 52 4.76 -10.51 -50.72
C GLY A 52 5.16 -11.29 -49.46
N LEU A 53 5.97 -10.69 -48.59
CA LEU A 53 6.32 -11.23 -47.28
C LEU A 53 5.12 -11.25 -46.33
N SER A 54 5.26 -11.95 -45.21
CA SER A 54 4.26 -11.89 -44.15
C SER A 54 4.18 -10.46 -43.59
N GLY A 55 3.03 -10.10 -42.98
CA GLY A 55 2.88 -8.79 -42.35
C GLY A 55 3.95 -8.53 -41.30
N ALA A 56 4.23 -9.50 -40.43
CA ALA A 56 5.26 -9.38 -39.40
C ALA A 56 6.66 -9.15 -39.96
N ASP A 57 7.06 -9.91 -41.00
CA ASP A 57 8.39 -9.74 -41.61
C ASP A 57 8.52 -8.39 -42.34
N THR A 58 7.42 -7.92 -42.94
CA THR A 58 7.37 -6.61 -43.60
C THR A 58 7.57 -5.48 -42.60
N GLU A 59 6.87 -5.53 -41.45
CA GLU A 59 7.00 -4.52 -40.41
C GLU A 59 8.39 -4.55 -39.73
N ALA A 60 8.98 -5.74 -39.56
CA ALA A 60 10.35 -5.87 -39.06
C ALA A 60 11.38 -5.21 -40.01
N LEU A 61 11.30 -5.47 -41.33
CA LEU A 61 12.19 -4.86 -42.31
C LEU A 61 12.04 -3.34 -42.39
N LYS A 62 10.81 -2.85 -42.34
CA LYS A 62 10.53 -1.41 -42.26
C LYS A 62 11.11 -0.81 -40.98
N ARG A 63 11.03 -1.49 -39.84
CA ARG A 63 11.61 -0.97 -38.59
C ARG A 63 13.11 -0.81 -38.73
N VAL A 64 13.77 -1.82 -39.29
CA VAL A 64 15.21 -1.75 -39.55
C VAL A 64 15.58 -0.62 -40.50
N LEU A 65 14.76 -0.38 -41.53
CA LEU A 65 14.95 0.75 -42.43
C LEU A 65 14.88 2.10 -41.70
N ILE A 66 13.95 2.26 -40.75
CA ILE A 66 13.83 3.47 -39.94
C ILE A 66 15.01 3.63 -38.98
N LEU A 67 15.46 2.55 -38.32
CA LEU A 67 16.67 2.57 -37.49
C LEU A 67 17.86 3.11 -38.30
N ARG A 68 18.08 2.53 -39.50
CA ARG A 68 19.17 2.93 -40.38
C ARG A 68 19.03 4.37 -40.89
N LEU A 69 17.81 4.80 -41.19
CA LEU A 69 17.54 6.18 -41.61
C LEU A 69 17.89 7.16 -40.49
N ALA A 70 17.53 6.84 -39.25
CA ALA A 70 17.86 7.66 -38.08
C ALA A 70 19.37 7.73 -37.83
N GLU A 71 20.07 6.59 -37.93
CA GLU A 71 21.55 6.52 -37.80
C GLU A 71 22.27 7.34 -38.89
N THR A 72 21.80 7.29 -40.14
CA THR A 72 22.55 7.83 -41.29
C THR A 72 22.14 9.24 -41.71
N ARG A 73 20.88 9.63 -41.46
CA ARG A 73 20.31 10.92 -41.88
C ARG A 73 19.76 11.75 -40.72
N GLY A 74 19.89 11.26 -39.48
CA GLY A 74 19.43 11.95 -38.27
C GLY A 74 17.96 11.72 -37.93
N LEU A 75 17.60 12.05 -36.69
CA LEU A 75 16.27 11.80 -36.12
C LEU A 75 15.15 12.53 -36.87
N GLN A 76 15.34 13.83 -37.16
CA GLN A 76 14.35 14.64 -37.88
C GLN A 76 13.98 14.01 -39.23
N SER A 77 14.97 13.55 -39.99
CA SER A 77 14.76 12.90 -41.30
C SER A 77 13.96 11.61 -41.17
N ALA A 78 14.25 10.79 -40.16
CA ALA A 78 13.53 9.56 -39.89
C ALA A 78 12.08 9.82 -39.47
N CYS A 79 11.85 10.77 -38.55
CA CYS A 79 10.51 11.18 -38.14
C CYS A 79 9.71 11.72 -39.33
N ASP A 80 10.28 12.63 -40.11
CA ASP A 80 9.61 13.20 -41.30
C ASP A 80 9.22 12.12 -42.30
N PHE A 81 10.12 11.15 -42.53
CA PHE A 81 9.83 10.01 -43.39
C PHE A 81 8.65 9.18 -42.86
N VAL A 82 8.67 8.79 -41.59
CA VAL A 82 7.60 8.01 -40.96
C VAL A 82 6.25 8.73 -41.10
N ARG A 83 6.20 10.04 -40.80
CA ARG A 83 4.97 10.85 -40.90
C ARG A 83 4.46 10.97 -42.34
N ASN A 84 5.35 11.06 -43.32
CA ASN A 84 4.98 11.16 -44.72
C ASN A 84 4.50 9.83 -45.31
N GLN A 85 4.99 8.69 -44.79
CA GLN A 85 4.58 7.37 -45.24
C GLN A 85 3.33 6.84 -44.54
N MET A 86 2.96 7.40 -43.39
CA MET A 86 1.97 6.81 -42.48
C MET A 86 1.00 7.83 -41.89
N GLY A 87 -0.28 7.47 -41.89
CA GLY A 87 -1.29 8.17 -41.09
C GLY A 87 -1.11 7.96 -39.59
N PRO A 88 -1.85 8.71 -38.75
CA PRO A 88 -1.81 8.56 -37.29
C PRO A 88 -2.24 7.16 -36.84
N GLY A 89 -1.70 6.71 -35.70
CA GLY A 89 -2.06 5.46 -35.03
C GLY A 89 -0.86 4.57 -34.67
N ALA A 90 -1.15 3.41 -34.08
CA ALA A 90 -0.17 2.53 -33.43
C ALA A 90 1.03 2.15 -34.32
N ALA A 91 0.82 1.93 -35.62
CA ALA A 91 1.90 1.58 -36.54
C ALA A 91 2.88 2.75 -36.71
N ARG A 92 2.40 4.00 -36.76
CA ARG A 92 3.25 5.19 -36.82
C ARG A 92 4.05 5.36 -35.53
N CYS A 93 3.40 5.19 -34.37
CA CYS A 93 4.08 5.21 -33.07
C CYS A 93 5.20 4.17 -32.98
N PHE A 94 4.96 2.94 -33.46
CA PHE A 94 5.96 1.87 -33.50
C PHE A 94 7.23 2.25 -34.27
N TYR A 95 7.11 2.95 -35.40
CA TYR A 95 8.27 3.40 -36.17
C TYR A 95 8.93 4.65 -35.59
N LEU A 96 8.16 5.54 -34.97
CA LEU A 96 8.74 6.67 -34.22
C LEU A 96 9.60 6.17 -33.07
N VAL A 97 9.17 5.16 -32.32
CA VAL A 97 10.00 4.51 -31.28
C VAL A 97 11.35 4.10 -31.85
N ALA A 98 11.34 3.38 -32.98
CA ALA A 98 12.59 2.96 -33.63
C ALA A 98 13.47 4.15 -34.06
N ALA A 99 12.88 5.22 -34.59
CA ALA A 99 13.65 6.41 -34.96
C ALA A 99 14.37 7.01 -33.74
N PHE A 100 13.67 7.18 -32.62
CA PHE A 100 14.22 7.74 -31.38
C PHE A 100 15.24 6.81 -30.71
N GLU A 101 15.06 5.48 -30.78
CA GLU A 101 16.01 4.49 -30.26
C GLU A 101 17.37 4.54 -30.98
N ALA A 102 17.38 4.76 -32.30
CA ALA A 102 18.59 4.62 -33.12
C ALA A 102 19.31 5.94 -33.44
N ALA A 103 18.64 7.08 -33.34
CA ALA A 103 19.24 8.35 -33.76
C ALA A 103 20.45 8.72 -32.90
N ASP A 104 21.58 9.12 -33.47
CA ASP A 104 22.67 9.75 -32.72
C ASP A 104 22.43 11.26 -32.51
N ALA A 105 21.27 11.60 -31.96
CA ALA A 105 20.88 12.97 -31.64
C ALA A 105 21.19 13.28 -30.18
N ASN A 106 21.55 14.54 -29.91
CA ASN A 106 21.63 15.02 -28.52
C ASN A 106 20.23 15.20 -27.93
N LEU A 107 20.15 15.21 -26.60
CA LEU A 107 18.91 15.36 -25.84
C LEU A 107 18.04 16.54 -26.28
N GLN A 108 18.66 17.70 -26.47
CA GLN A 108 17.94 18.93 -26.84
C GLN A 108 17.23 18.78 -28.19
N GLU A 109 17.88 18.15 -29.17
CA GLU A 109 17.28 17.85 -30.47
C GLU A 109 16.11 16.87 -30.33
N MET A 110 16.27 15.84 -29.50
CA MET A 110 15.22 14.86 -29.24
C MET A 110 13.98 15.49 -28.60
N PHE A 111 14.15 16.30 -27.54
CA PHE A 111 13.04 17.01 -26.91
C PHE A 111 12.33 17.95 -27.88
N THR A 112 13.11 18.72 -28.65
CA THR A 112 12.58 19.60 -29.70
C THR A 112 11.74 18.82 -30.71
N LEU A 113 12.11 17.57 -30.99
CA LEU A 113 11.38 16.70 -31.91
C LEU A 113 10.12 16.11 -31.29
N VAL A 114 10.13 15.72 -30.01
CA VAL A 114 8.93 15.28 -29.29
C VAL A 114 7.87 16.38 -29.28
N GLU A 115 8.26 17.62 -29.00
CA GLU A 115 7.33 18.77 -28.99
C GLU A 115 6.68 19.03 -30.36
N LYS A 116 7.37 18.67 -31.45
CA LYS A 116 6.88 18.79 -32.83
C LYS A 116 5.98 17.64 -33.27
N LEU A 117 5.82 16.59 -32.47
CA LEU A 117 4.89 15.50 -32.77
C LEU A 117 3.44 16.00 -32.61
N GLU A 118 2.62 15.66 -33.60
CA GLU A 118 1.27 16.23 -33.78
C GLU A 118 0.27 15.58 -32.82
N PHE A 119 0.43 14.29 -32.55
CA PHE A 119 -0.51 13.49 -31.75
C PHE A 119 0.09 13.11 -30.40
N GLN A 120 -0.75 12.96 -29.37
CA GLN A 120 -0.30 12.64 -28.02
C GLN A 120 0.32 11.24 -27.92
N ASP A 121 -0.26 10.25 -28.60
CA ASP A 121 0.25 8.88 -28.64
C ASP A 121 1.64 8.77 -29.30
N GLU A 122 1.96 9.68 -30.23
CA GLU A 122 3.30 9.82 -30.81
C GLU A 122 4.30 10.36 -29.78
N ARG A 123 3.88 11.36 -28.99
CA ARG A 123 4.70 11.92 -27.91
C ARG A 123 4.98 10.87 -26.85
N ASP A 124 3.95 10.15 -26.41
CA ASP A 124 4.08 9.08 -25.43
C ASP A 124 5.03 7.98 -25.92
N ALA A 125 4.93 7.60 -27.20
CA ALA A 125 5.81 6.62 -27.82
C ALA A 125 7.27 7.11 -27.96
N ALA A 126 7.47 8.38 -28.30
CA ALA A 126 8.81 8.96 -28.35
C ALA A 126 9.43 9.09 -26.95
N ILE A 127 8.63 9.48 -25.94
CA ILE A 127 9.05 9.51 -24.53
C ILE A 127 9.45 8.12 -24.05
N GLU A 128 8.69 7.09 -24.42
CA GLU A 128 9.01 5.68 -24.13
C GLU A 128 10.35 5.25 -24.77
N ALA A 129 10.62 5.64 -26.01
CA ALA A 129 11.89 5.37 -26.67
C ALA A 129 13.07 6.08 -25.98
N LEU A 130 12.87 7.35 -25.61
CA LEU A 130 13.84 8.13 -24.83
C LEU A 130 14.10 7.48 -23.47
N ARG A 131 13.06 6.94 -22.82
CA ARG A 131 13.19 6.17 -21.57
C ARG A 131 14.06 4.93 -21.73
N ILE A 132 13.93 4.20 -22.85
CA ILE A 132 14.76 3.03 -23.13
C ILE A 132 16.22 3.45 -23.29
N ARG A 133 16.45 4.54 -24.02
CA ARG A 133 17.79 5.01 -24.38
C ARG A 133 18.52 5.76 -23.26
N ALA A 134 17.78 6.37 -22.35
CA ALA A 134 18.38 7.11 -21.24
C ALA A 134 19.31 6.28 -20.35
N HIS A 135 19.15 4.96 -20.37
CA HIS A 135 20.07 4.02 -19.72
C HIS A 135 21.49 4.07 -20.29
N ASP A 136 21.66 4.43 -21.56
CA ASP A 136 22.95 4.49 -22.25
C ASP A 136 23.60 5.88 -22.18
N TRP A 137 22.93 6.87 -21.57
CA TRP A 137 23.44 8.25 -21.49
C TRP A 137 24.27 8.48 -20.23
N GLU A 138 25.60 8.50 -20.39
CA GLU A 138 26.52 8.96 -19.33
C GLU A 138 26.21 10.40 -18.87
N GLU A 139 25.61 11.24 -19.72
CA GLU A 139 25.18 12.62 -19.40
C GLU A 139 24.06 12.70 -18.35
N PHE A 140 23.41 11.58 -18.00
CA PHE A 140 22.43 11.52 -16.90
C PHE A 140 23.03 11.05 -15.56
N ALA A 141 24.35 10.85 -15.48
CA ALA A 141 25.00 10.67 -14.19
C ALA A 141 24.69 11.89 -13.31
N LEU A 142 24.00 11.66 -12.19
CA LEU A 142 23.35 12.69 -11.36
C LEU A 142 24.30 13.81 -10.87
N GLY A 143 25.61 13.63 -10.98
CA GLY A 143 26.63 14.60 -10.53
C GLY A 143 26.79 15.85 -11.40
N ASP A 144 26.40 15.84 -12.68
CA ASP A 144 26.62 16.97 -13.61
C ASP A 144 25.34 17.74 -13.97
N PHE A 145 24.23 17.46 -13.31
CA PHE A 145 22.95 18.08 -13.63
C PHE A 145 22.84 19.50 -13.03
N ASP A 146 22.88 20.51 -13.91
CA ASP A 146 22.63 21.91 -13.53
C ASP A 146 21.13 22.16 -13.35
N ILE A 147 20.65 21.88 -12.13
CA ILE A 147 19.28 22.12 -11.67
C ILE A 147 18.84 23.59 -11.90
N SER A 148 19.79 24.53 -12.01
CA SER A 148 19.46 25.95 -12.24
C SER A 148 18.91 26.26 -13.63
N ARG A 149 18.98 25.31 -14.59
CA ARG A 149 18.38 25.48 -15.93
C ARG A 149 16.90 25.11 -15.90
N LYS A 150 16.04 26.04 -16.33
CA LYS A 150 14.60 25.77 -16.54
C LYS A 150 14.41 24.64 -17.57
N LEU A 151 13.89 23.51 -17.10
CA LEU A 151 13.49 22.39 -17.94
C LEU A 151 12.15 22.68 -18.64
N ASN A 152 12.00 22.20 -19.88
CA ASN A 152 10.71 22.15 -20.54
C ASN A 152 9.86 20.96 -20.02
N PRO A 153 8.52 20.95 -20.19
CA PRO A 153 7.68 19.88 -19.66
C PRO A 153 8.03 18.47 -20.13
N VAL A 154 8.58 18.31 -21.34
CA VAL A 154 8.99 16.99 -21.87
C VAL A 154 10.28 16.52 -21.20
N GLU A 155 11.24 17.43 -20.99
CA GLU A 155 12.44 17.19 -20.20
C GLU A 155 12.02 16.69 -18.81
N VAL A 156 11.12 17.41 -18.14
CA VAL A 156 10.60 17.03 -16.82
C VAL A 156 10.04 15.61 -16.81
N GLU A 157 9.17 15.24 -17.75
CA GLU A 157 8.58 13.89 -17.81
C GLU A 157 9.63 12.79 -18.02
N ILE A 158 10.62 13.05 -18.87
CA ILE A 158 11.72 12.09 -19.07
C ILE A 158 12.60 12.02 -17.83
N TYR A 159 12.91 13.15 -17.18
CA TYR A 159 13.63 13.15 -15.90
C TYR A 159 12.88 12.37 -14.83
N LYS A 160 11.55 12.53 -14.69
CA LYS A 160 10.75 11.73 -13.75
C LYS A 160 10.91 10.24 -14.01
N MET A 161 10.85 9.83 -15.28
CA MET A 161 10.94 8.42 -15.68
C MET A 161 12.36 7.87 -15.51
N VAL A 162 13.39 8.65 -15.88
CA VAL A 162 14.80 8.26 -15.80
C VAL A 162 15.25 8.25 -14.35
N ILE A 163 14.98 9.31 -13.58
CA ILE A 163 15.31 9.36 -12.14
C ILE A 163 14.54 8.27 -11.41
N GLY A 164 13.22 8.13 -11.60
CA GLY A 164 12.46 7.07 -10.95
C GLY A 164 12.99 5.67 -11.26
N ARG A 165 13.42 5.41 -12.50
CA ARG A 165 13.95 4.11 -12.93
C ARG A 165 15.39 3.88 -12.52
N GLU A 166 16.29 4.85 -12.67
CA GLU A 166 17.70 4.76 -12.24
C GLU A 166 17.77 4.69 -10.72
N PHE A 167 16.96 5.47 -10.01
CA PHE A 167 16.78 5.32 -8.56
C PHE A 167 16.31 3.90 -8.22
N LEU A 168 15.29 3.37 -8.90
CA LEU A 168 14.85 1.98 -8.71
C LEU A 168 15.88 0.92 -9.15
N ALA A 169 16.71 1.20 -10.16
CA ALA A 169 17.69 0.27 -10.73
C ALA A 169 18.96 0.22 -9.87
N GLU A 170 19.51 1.36 -9.45
CA GLU A 170 20.63 1.44 -8.51
C GLU A 170 20.29 0.77 -7.17
N LEU A 171 19.02 0.88 -6.76
CA LEU A 171 18.50 0.27 -5.55
C LEU A 171 18.14 -1.22 -5.73
N GLY A 172 17.56 -1.59 -6.87
CA GLY A 172 17.13 -2.95 -7.19
C GLY A 172 18.26 -3.90 -7.60
N GLU A 173 19.31 -3.41 -8.26
CA GLU A 173 20.47 -4.21 -8.69
C GLU A 173 21.47 -4.50 -7.57
N GLY A 174 21.18 -4.07 -6.33
CA GLY A 174 22.04 -4.34 -5.20
C GLY A 174 23.39 -3.63 -5.27
N ARG A 175 23.55 -2.55 -6.04
CA ARG A 175 24.66 -1.61 -5.79
C ARG A 175 24.49 -0.97 -4.40
N ALA A 176 23.25 -0.70 -4.03
CA ALA A 176 22.80 -0.44 -2.65
C ALA A 176 23.08 -1.55 -1.62
N SER A 177 23.31 -2.82 -2.05
CA SER A 177 23.54 -3.94 -1.11
C SER A 177 24.88 -3.87 -0.36
N ARG A 178 25.70 -2.85 -0.62
CA ARG A 178 26.89 -2.51 0.16
C ARG A 178 27.00 -1.02 0.47
N GLY A 179 26.01 -0.48 1.18
CA GLY A 179 26.31 0.35 2.35
C GLY A 179 26.73 1.81 2.13
N ASP A 180 26.49 2.43 0.97
CA ASP A 180 26.62 3.88 0.89
C ASP A 180 25.26 4.58 1.07
N VAL A 181 24.89 4.75 2.33
CA VAL A 181 23.77 5.63 2.72
C VAL A 181 23.99 7.06 2.21
N GLY A 182 25.25 7.46 1.96
CA GLY A 182 25.61 8.76 1.39
C GLY A 182 25.08 8.94 -0.03
N ASP A 183 25.27 7.95 -0.90
CA ASP A 183 24.76 8.00 -2.28
C ASP A 183 23.24 8.15 -2.31
N PHE A 184 22.52 7.39 -1.48
CA PHE A 184 21.07 7.51 -1.37
C PHE A 184 20.61 8.88 -0.85
N GLN A 185 21.32 9.44 0.13
CA GLN A 185 21.03 10.79 0.64
C GLN A 185 21.30 11.87 -0.40
N GLU A 186 22.32 11.71 -1.23
CA GLU A 186 22.60 12.64 -2.33
C GLU A 186 21.52 12.57 -3.41
N LEU A 187 21.08 11.37 -3.78
CA LEU A 187 19.95 11.15 -4.68
C LEU A 187 18.67 11.80 -4.14
N LEU A 188 18.33 11.55 -2.86
CA LEU A 188 17.17 12.17 -2.22
C LEU A 188 17.28 13.70 -2.19
N ARG A 189 18.48 14.25 -1.96
CA ARG A 189 18.70 15.70 -1.98
C ARG A 189 18.46 16.28 -3.38
N GLY A 190 18.97 15.63 -4.42
CA GLY A 190 18.71 16.02 -5.81
C GLY A 190 17.22 15.98 -6.14
N PHE A 191 16.54 14.91 -5.73
CA PHE A 191 15.10 14.73 -5.98
C PHE A 191 14.23 15.73 -5.21
N ASN A 192 14.60 16.07 -3.96
CA ASN A 192 13.99 17.16 -3.20
C ASN A 192 14.14 18.51 -3.92
N GLY A 193 15.33 18.81 -4.47
CA GLY A 193 15.55 20.02 -5.25
C GLY A 193 14.58 20.12 -6.44
N LEU A 194 14.33 19.01 -7.13
CA LEU A 194 13.36 18.97 -8.23
C LEU A 194 11.92 19.18 -7.76
N LEU A 195 11.55 18.70 -6.59
CA LEU A 195 10.24 18.97 -6.00
C LEU A 195 10.10 20.46 -5.63
N GLU A 196 11.11 21.04 -4.99
CA GLU A 196 11.12 22.45 -4.56
C GLU A 196 11.03 23.42 -5.75
N GLU A 197 11.67 23.07 -6.86
CA GLU A 197 11.58 23.85 -8.11
C GLU A 197 10.27 23.63 -8.88
N GLY A 198 9.39 22.74 -8.40
CA GLY A 198 8.13 22.41 -9.05
C GLY A 198 8.30 21.62 -10.34
N ILE A 199 9.47 21.02 -10.54
CA ILE A 199 9.78 20.15 -11.67
C ILE A 199 9.04 18.82 -11.49
N VAL A 200 9.14 18.20 -10.31
CA VAL A 200 8.43 16.96 -9.99
C VAL A 200 7.16 17.29 -9.21
N SER A 201 6.04 16.62 -9.52
CA SER A 201 4.82 16.79 -8.74
C SER A 201 4.95 16.10 -7.38
N LYS A 202 4.15 16.50 -6.38
CA LYS A 202 4.15 15.81 -5.08
C LYS A 202 3.83 14.32 -5.24
N ASP A 203 2.83 13.97 -6.05
CA ASP A 203 2.41 12.59 -6.27
C ASP A 203 3.53 11.74 -6.90
N ASP A 204 4.24 12.28 -7.89
CA ASP A 204 5.38 11.60 -8.52
C ASP A 204 6.53 11.41 -7.53
N TYR A 205 6.83 12.45 -6.75
CA TYR A 205 7.87 12.42 -5.73
C TYR A 205 7.58 11.33 -4.69
N SER A 206 6.36 11.31 -4.18
CA SER A 206 5.88 10.31 -3.23
C SER A 206 5.94 8.91 -3.82
N SER A 207 5.45 8.70 -5.05
CA SER A 207 5.49 7.39 -5.71
C SER A 207 6.91 6.81 -5.79
N VAL A 208 7.90 7.64 -6.16
CA VAL A 208 9.30 7.21 -6.25
C VAL A 208 9.86 6.89 -4.87
N ILE A 209 9.62 7.75 -3.88
CA ILE A 209 10.16 7.56 -2.53
C ILE A 209 9.53 6.38 -1.78
N PHE A 210 8.23 6.15 -1.94
CA PHE A 210 7.59 4.99 -1.34
C PHE A 210 8.01 3.67 -2.00
N SER A 211 8.47 3.70 -3.25
CA SER A 211 9.00 2.49 -3.92
C SER A 211 10.29 1.97 -3.26
N VAL A 212 11.00 2.80 -2.50
CA VAL A 212 12.27 2.49 -1.85
C VAL A 212 12.19 2.50 -0.32
N ALA A 213 11.02 2.84 0.21
CA ALA A 213 10.69 2.86 1.63
C ALA A 213 11.10 1.58 2.37
N ASN A 214 10.98 0.41 1.73
CA ASN A 214 11.32 -0.86 2.38
C ASN A 214 12.84 -1.05 2.60
N GLN A 215 13.68 -0.36 1.83
CA GLN A 215 15.13 -0.50 1.88
C GLN A 215 15.78 0.61 2.72
N TYR A 216 15.25 1.83 2.63
CA TYR A 216 15.78 3.03 3.30
C TYR A 216 14.68 3.79 4.07
N PRO A 217 13.93 3.12 4.95
CA PRO A 217 12.75 3.72 5.57
C PRO A 217 13.07 4.94 6.42
N PHE A 218 14.23 4.98 7.08
CA PHE A 218 14.66 6.09 7.92
C PHE A 218 15.03 7.34 7.13
N GLU A 219 15.77 7.16 6.04
CA GLU A 219 16.20 8.23 5.15
C GLU A 219 14.99 8.80 4.40
N VAL A 220 14.09 7.94 3.95
CA VAL A 220 12.80 8.36 3.39
C VAL A 220 11.98 9.15 4.39
N PHE A 221 11.86 8.67 5.63
CA PHE A 221 11.12 9.38 6.68
C PHE A 221 11.72 10.76 6.97
N ALA A 222 13.06 10.86 7.07
CA ALA A 222 13.75 12.14 7.26
C ALA A 222 13.48 13.10 6.11
N SER A 223 13.59 12.62 4.86
CA SER A 223 13.32 13.42 3.67
C SER A 223 11.89 13.98 3.64
N LEU A 224 10.90 13.14 3.96
CA LEU A 224 9.51 13.57 4.01
C LEU A 224 9.25 14.57 5.15
N SER A 225 9.89 14.35 6.30
CA SER A 225 9.79 15.23 7.48
C SER A 225 10.36 16.62 7.22
N ASP A 226 11.51 16.71 6.54
CA ASP A 226 12.18 17.97 6.25
C ASP A 226 11.49 18.72 5.08
N GLY A 227 11.02 17.99 4.06
CA GLY A 227 10.47 18.56 2.82
C GLY A 227 9.04 19.13 2.93
N LYS A 228 8.42 19.14 4.11
CA LYS A 228 7.00 19.53 4.32
C LYS A 228 6.00 18.74 3.44
N VAL A 229 6.37 17.57 2.96
CA VAL A 229 5.52 16.72 2.11
C VAL A 229 4.50 15.95 2.95
N LEU A 230 4.80 15.70 4.23
CA LEU A 230 3.95 14.94 5.15
C LEU A 230 2.56 15.53 5.38
N GLU A 231 2.37 16.85 5.20
CA GLU A 231 1.08 17.50 5.51
C GLU A 231 -0.07 17.04 4.62
N SER A 232 0.20 16.56 3.40
CA SER A 232 -0.84 16.11 2.45
C SER A 232 -0.97 14.59 2.30
N GLU A 233 -0.08 13.81 2.92
CA GLU A 233 0.03 12.36 2.66
C GLU A 233 0.10 11.49 3.92
N VAL A 234 -0.67 11.85 4.95
CA VAL A 234 -0.75 11.12 6.23
C VAL A 234 -0.97 9.61 6.02
N THR A 235 -1.77 9.21 5.03
CA THR A 235 -2.02 7.79 4.70
C THR A 235 -0.75 7.05 4.26
N ASN A 236 0.19 7.71 3.59
CA ASN A 236 1.39 7.06 3.09
C ASN A 236 2.48 6.94 4.17
N VAL A 237 2.48 7.80 5.19
CA VAL A 237 3.39 7.70 6.35
C VAL A 237 3.19 6.38 7.09
N GLY A 238 1.95 5.90 7.21
CA GLY A 238 1.66 4.58 7.78
C GLY A 238 2.37 3.44 7.05
N ASN A 239 2.59 3.55 5.74
CA ASN A 239 3.32 2.54 4.96
C ASN A 239 4.83 2.53 5.24
N LEU A 240 5.40 3.61 5.77
CA LEU A 240 6.82 3.69 6.16
C LEU A 240 7.08 3.14 7.55
N VAL A 241 6.11 3.29 8.44
CA VAL A 241 6.22 2.90 9.84
C VAL A 241 6.59 1.43 9.99
N PHE A 242 5.91 0.54 9.28
CA PHE A 242 6.18 -0.90 9.38
C PHE A 242 7.63 -1.26 8.96
N PRO A 243 8.14 -0.83 7.81
CA PRO A 243 9.55 -0.98 7.46
C PRO A 243 10.54 -0.38 8.48
N MET A 244 10.26 0.83 9.00
CA MET A 244 11.12 1.45 10.03
C MET A 244 11.20 0.57 11.27
N ILE A 245 10.04 0.10 11.75
CA ILE A 245 9.93 -0.73 12.95
C ILE A 245 10.60 -2.09 12.73
N ALA A 246 10.43 -2.70 11.55
CA ALA A 246 11.06 -3.96 11.21
C ALA A 246 12.60 -3.87 11.16
N GLN A 247 13.15 -2.71 10.79
CA GLN A 247 14.59 -2.49 10.69
C GLN A 247 15.23 -2.12 12.05
N ASP A 248 14.66 -1.14 12.77
CA ASP A 248 15.14 -0.70 14.09
C ASP A 248 14.00 -0.02 14.87
N ALA A 249 13.23 -0.83 15.60
CA ALA A 249 12.03 -0.36 16.29
C ALA A 249 12.27 0.74 17.34
N PRO A 250 13.27 0.66 18.25
CA PRO A 250 13.58 1.75 19.17
C PRO A 250 13.86 3.07 18.44
N ARG A 251 14.69 3.04 17.38
CA ARG A 251 15.01 4.24 16.60
C ARG A 251 13.77 4.78 15.87
N ALA A 252 12.93 3.91 15.33
CA ALA A 252 11.72 4.30 14.64
C ALA A 252 10.76 5.06 15.57
N VAL A 253 10.45 4.50 16.74
CA VAL A 253 9.55 5.15 17.71
C VAL A 253 10.15 6.46 18.26
N GLU A 254 11.46 6.51 18.49
CA GLU A 254 12.15 7.75 18.89
C GLU A 254 11.95 8.87 17.84
N LEU A 255 12.05 8.56 16.55
CA LEU A 255 11.83 9.53 15.48
C LEU A 255 10.36 9.93 15.37
N LEU A 256 9.44 8.97 15.46
CA LEU A 256 8.00 9.22 15.36
C LEU A 256 7.50 10.11 16.51
N THR A 257 7.99 9.90 17.74
CA THR A 257 7.60 10.72 18.91
C THR A 257 8.19 12.13 18.90
N ARG A 258 9.23 12.38 18.10
CA ARG A 258 9.80 13.73 17.92
C ARG A 258 9.16 14.50 16.76
N SER A 259 8.42 13.82 15.90
CA SER A 259 7.82 14.41 14.70
C SER A 259 6.42 14.94 15.01
N SER A 260 6.21 16.25 14.78
CA SER A 260 4.88 16.87 14.90
C SER A 260 3.92 16.48 13.78
N ALA A 261 4.41 15.81 12.73
CA ALA A 261 3.60 15.34 11.60
C ALA A 261 2.90 13.99 11.90
N ILE A 262 3.26 13.34 13.00
CA ILE A 262 2.72 12.03 13.38
C ILE A 262 1.48 12.21 14.25
N SER A 263 0.34 11.74 13.74
CA SER A 263 -0.88 11.59 14.52
C SER A 263 -0.71 10.53 15.62
N SER A 264 -1.50 10.63 16.69
CA SER A 264 -1.59 9.59 17.73
C SER A 264 -1.92 8.21 17.15
N GLU A 265 -2.78 8.14 16.13
CA GLU A 265 -3.18 6.88 15.48
C GLU A 265 -1.99 6.15 14.83
N ILE A 266 -1.20 6.86 14.01
CA ILE A 266 0.03 6.31 13.42
C ILE A 266 1.02 5.86 14.50
N LEU A 267 1.14 6.62 15.59
CA LEU A 267 2.01 6.22 16.71
C LEU A 267 1.50 4.96 17.41
N THR A 268 0.19 4.82 17.62
CA THR A 268 -0.42 3.61 18.17
C THR A 268 -0.16 2.39 17.28
N ASP A 269 -0.28 2.54 15.95
CA ASP A 269 0.00 1.44 15.02
C ASP A 269 1.49 1.06 15.02
N ALA A 270 2.38 2.05 14.98
CA ALA A 270 3.83 1.86 15.06
C ALA A 270 4.24 1.09 16.32
N TYR A 271 3.70 1.52 17.45
CA TYR A 271 4.05 0.97 18.74
C TYR A 271 3.42 -0.41 18.95
N SER A 272 2.22 -0.64 18.43
CA SER A 272 1.61 -1.97 18.37
C SER A 272 2.48 -2.97 17.60
N GLU A 273 3.08 -2.53 16.49
CA GLU A 273 4.02 -3.36 15.74
C GLU A 273 5.32 -3.61 16.50
N PHE A 274 5.84 -2.59 17.20
CA PHE A 274 7.01 -2.77 18.06
C PHE A 274 6.75 -3.82 19.14
N ILE A 275 5.62 -3.73 19.86
CA ILE A 275 5.23 -4.74 20.86
C ILE A 275 5.12 -6.14 20.25
N ARG A 276 4.60 -6.24 19.02
CA ARG A 276 4.47 -7.52 18.30
C ARG A 276 5.83 -8.16 17.99
N ILE A 277 6.84 -7.36 17.64
CA ILE A 277 8.18 -7.84 17.29
C ILE A 277 9.01 -8.12 18.54
N ASP A 278 9.01 -7.19 19.49
CA ASP A 278 9.79 -7.26 20.73
C ASP A 278 9.06 -6.55 21.87
N SER A 279 8.12 -7.26 22.50
CA SER A 279 7.30 -6.72 23.59
C SER A 279 8.12 -6.25 24.79
N LYS A 280 9.23 -6.95 25.08
CA LYS A 280 10.13 -6.60 26.16
C LYS A 280 10.90 -5.32 25.83
N GLY A 281 11.49 -5.23 24.63
CA GLY A 281 12.19 -4.04 24.17
C GLY A 281 11.28 -2.81 24.09
N ALA A 282 10.04 -2.99 23.66
CA ALA A 282 9.03 -1.94 23.67
C ALA A 282 8.81 -1.42 25.10
N PHE A 283 8.48 -2.30 26.04
CA PHE A 283 8.26 -1.93 27.45
C PHE A 283 9.48 -1.22 28.07
N GLU A 284 10.68 -1.77 27.90
CA GLU A 284 11.93 -1.16 28.40
C GLU A 284 12.18 0.23 27.79
N TRP A 285 11.87 0.42 26.50
CA TRP A 285 11.96 1.73 25.85
C TRP A 285 10.95 2.72 26.44
N PHE A 286 9.69 2.31 26.65
CA PHE A 286 8.66 3.18 27.20
C PHE A 286 8.99 3.61 28.63
N GLU A 287 9.37 2.69 29.52
CA GLU A 287 9.76 3.05 30.90
C GLU A 287 10.90 4.07 30.94
N LYS A 288 11.87 3.95 30.03
CA LYS A 288 13.01 4.87 29.95
C LYS A 288 12.60 6.25 29.42
N SER A 289 11.70 6.29 28.44
CA SER A 289 11.33 7.52 27.72
C SER A 289 10.08 8.20 28.27
N GLU A 290 9.33 7.55 29.17
CA GLU A 290 8.01 8.00 29.66
C GLU A 290 8.02 9.45 30.15
N ALA A 291 9.06 9.86 30.89
CA ALA A 291 9.15 11.21 31.44
C ALA A 291 9.30 12.31 30.36
N GLU A 292 9.76 11.97 29.16
CA GLU A 292 9.99 12.90 28.05
C GLU A 292 8.80 12.98 27.08
N LEU A 293 7.86 12.03 27.16
CA LEU A 293 6.71 11.96 26.27
C LEU A 293 5.61 12.96 26.65
N SER A 294 4.97 13.53 25.63
CA SER A 294 3.72 14.28 25.82
C SER A 294 2.59 13.35 26.26
N GLU A 295 1.58 13.91 26.95
CA GLU A 295 0.44 13.12 27.43
C GLU A 295 -0.33 12.43 26.30
N THR A 296 -0.46 13.08 25.15
CA THR A 296 -1.07 12.48 23.95
C THR A 296 -0.28 11.26 23.46
N MET A 297 1.05 11.33 23.48
CA MET A 297 1.91 10.21 23.06
C MET A 297 1.87 9.06 24.07
N LYS A 298 1.85 9.36 25.38
CA LYS A 298 1.69 8.35 26.43
C LYS A 298 0.39 7.57 26.25
N ASN A 299 -0.74 8.27 26.12
CA ASN A 299 -2.03 7.62 25.88
C ASN A 299 -2.01 6.73 24.62
N ALA A 300 -1.41 7.20 23.52
CA ALA A 300 -1.31 6.42 22.29
C ALA A 300 -0.50 5.11 22.45
N ILE A 301 0.60 5.16 23.23
CA ILE A 301 1.47 4.02 23.52
C ILE A 301 0.81 3.06 24.52
N GLU A 302 0.25 3.58 25.61
CA GLU A 302 -0.47 2.79 26.61
C GLU A 302 -1.69 2.08 26.00
N LEU A 303 -2.41 2.75 25.10
CA LEU A 303 -3.48 2.12 24.32
C LEU A 303 -2.95 0.96 23.46
N SER A 304 -1.73 1.05 22.92
CA SER A 304 -1.10 -0.05 22.18
C SER A 304 -0.83 -1.26 23.09
N PHE A 305 -0.42 -1.03 24.35
CA PHE A 305 -0.28 -2.10 25.34
C PHE A 305 -1.64 -2.73 25.71
N VAL A 306 -2.69 -1.93 25.87
CA VAL A 306 -4.07 -2.44 26.04
C VAL A 306 -4.43 -3.36 24.87
N GLU A 307 -4.26 -2.88 23.64
CA GLU A 307 -4.60 -3.64 22.43
C GLU A 307 -3.78 -4.94 22.30
N SER A 308 -2.50 -4.91 22.65
CA SER A 308 -1.64 -6.10 22.68
C SER A 308 -2.09 -7.11 23.74
N ALA A 309 -2.35 -6.66 24.97
CA ALA A 309 -2.83 -7.54 26.05
C ALA A 309 -4.16 -8.21 25.66
N LEU A 310 -5.07 -7.48 25.02
CA LEU A 310 -6.34 -8.04 24.51
C LEU A 310 -6.13 -9.08 23.40
N LYS A 311 -5.16 -8.89 22.49
CA LYS A 311 -4.80 -9.90 21.47
C LYS A 311 -4.29 -11.19 22.12
N SER A 312 -3.56 -11.08 23.23
CA SER A 312 -3.10 -12.22 24.04
C SER A 312 -4.17 -12.77 25.00
N SER A 313 -5.40 -12.21 25.00
CA SER A 313 -6.49 -12.55 25.93
C SER A 313 -6.17 -12.30 27.42
N GLU A 314 -5.27 -11.36 27.70
CA GLU A 314 -4.87 -10.94 29.05
C GLU A 314 -5.73 -9.76 29.52
N ILE A 315 -6.97 -10.02 29.95
CA ILE A 315 -7.94 -8.98 30.34
C ILE A 315 -7.44 -8.12 31.51
N ASP A 316 -6.83 -8.73 32.52
CA ASP A 316 -6.34 -7.99 33.70
C ASP A 316 -5.16 -7.08 33.34
N GLY A 317 -4.24 -7.55 32.50
CA GLY A 317 -3.16 -6.71 31.96
C GLY A 317 -3.69 -5.56 31.12
N ALA A 318 -4.72 -5.80 30.30
CA ALA A 318 -5.37 -4.74 29.54
C ALA A 318 -6.04 -3.68 30.45
N LYS A 319 -6.68 -4.11 31.55
CA LYS A 319 -7.26 -3.21 32.55
C LYS A 319 -6.19 -2.40 33.31
N GLU A 320 -5.07 -3.03 33.65
CA GLU A 320 -3.94 -2.36 34.28
C GLU A 320 -3.41 -1.22 33.39
N TRP A 321 -3.17 -1.50 32.11
CA TRP A 321 -2.74 -0.48 31.14
C TRP A 321 -3.80 0.60 30.92
N ALA A 322 -5.07 0.21 30.79
CA ALA A 322 -6.16 1.17 30.62
C ALA A 322 -6.30 2.13 31.82
N SER A 323 -5.96 1.69 33.03
CA SER A 323 -6.01 2.54 34.23
C SER A 323 -4.97 3.66 34.27
N ARG A 324 -3.95 3.59 33.40
CA ARG A 324 -2.92 4.63 33.26
C ARG A 324 -3.32 5.73 32.29
N LEU A 325 -4.27 5.45 31.41
CA LEU A 325 -4.78 6.41 30.43
C LEU A 325 -5.42 7.60 31.13
N THR A 326 -5.19 8.79 30.59
CA THR A 326 -5.71 10.07 31.10
C THR A 326 -6.65 10.76 30.12
N ASP A 327 -6.55 10.43 28.83
CA ASP A 327 -7.41 10.98 27.79
C ASP A 327 -8.78 10.27 27.77
N PRO A 328 -9.91 11.01 27.92
CA PRO A 328 -11.24 10.40 27.98
C PRO A 328 -11.63 9.56 26.76
N GLU A 329 -11.22 9.97 25.56
CA GLU A 329 -11.52 9.20 24.33
C GLU A 329 -10.73 7.89 24.29
N SER A 330 -9.46 7.92 24.68
CA SER A 330 -8.60 6.74 24.80
C SER A 330 -9.11 5.77 25.88
N ILE A 331 -9.55 6.29 27.04
CA ILE A 331 -10.18 5.48 28.11
C ILE A 331 -11.43 4.78 27.57
N ALA A 332 -12.36 5.53 26.98
CA ALA A 332 -13.60 4.97 26.45
C ALA A 332 -13.33 3.91 25.35
N ARG A 333 -12.33 4.14 24.50
CA ARG A 333 -11.89 3.17 23.47
C ARG A 333 -11.31 1.91 24.11
N ALA A 334 -10.44 2.05 25.11
CA ALA A 334 -9.84 0.93 25.83
C ALA A 334 -10.91 0.08 26.55
N GLU A 335 -11.78 0.72 27.33
CA GLU A 335 -12.88 0.07 28.04
C GLU A 335 -13.84 -0.65 27.09
N GLY A 336 -14.22 0.00 25.97
CA GLY A 336 -15.05 -0.61 24.94
C GLY A 336 -14.43 -1.89 24.37
N ARG A 337 -13.13 -1.87 24.05
CA ARG A 337 -12.42 -3.06 23.54
C ARG A 337 -12.25 -4.14 24.60
N ILE A 338 -11.94 -3.77 25.84
CA ILE A 338 -11.86 -4.69 26.98
C ILE A 338 -13.19 -5.41 27.16
N ASN A 339 -14.31 -4.67 27.17
CA ASN A 339 -15.64 -5.23 27.32
C ASN A 339 -15.98 -6.18 26.16
N VAL A 340 -15.74 -5.79 24.91
CA VAL A 340 -15.96 -6.69 23.76
C VAL A 340 -15.18 -8.00 23.94
N LYS A 341 -13.90 -7.93 24.27
CA LYS A 341 -13.05 -9.11 24.41
C LYS A 341 -13.44 -9.97 25.62
N GLN A 342 -13.76 -9.36 26.75
CA GLN A 342 -14.26 -10.05 27.93
C GLN A 342 -15.57 -10.79 27.61
N GLY A 343 -16.47 -10.18 26.84
CA GLY A 343 -17.70 -10.82 26.38
C GLY A 343 -17.46 -12.00 25.44
N GLU A 344 -16.49 -11.93 24.53
CA GLU A 344 -16.09 -13.06 23.69
C GLU A 344 -15.58 -14.24 24.52
N LEU A 345 -14.66 -13.97 25.44
CA LEU A 345 -14.09 -14.98 26.34
C LEU A 345 -15.17 -15.62 27.21
N LEU A 346 -16.05 -14.81 27.79
CA LEU A 346 -17.14 -15.28 28.63
C LEU A 346 -18.12 -16.15 27.85
N LYS A 347 -18.48 -15.77 26.62
CA LYS A 347 -19.34 -16.59 25.75
C LYS A 347 -18.70 -17.94 25.44
N SER A 348 -17.38 -17.96 25.18
CA SER A 348 -16.65 -19.21 24.94
C SER A 348 -16.61 -20.08 26.18
N GLN A 349 -16.24 -19.53 27.34
CA GLN A 349 -16.18 -20.26 28.61
C GLN A 349 -17.55 -20.80 29.02
N THR A 350 -18.59 -19.98 28.85
CA THR A 350 -19.98 -20.38 29.14
C THR A 350 -20.43 -21.48 28.20
N TRP A 351 -20.04 -21.43 26.93
CA TRP A 351 -20.37 -22.50 25.99
C TRP A 351 -19.75 -23.83 26.42
N ASP A 352 -18.54 -23.83 26.97
CA ASP A 352 -17.88 -25.06 27.40
C ASP A 352 -18.39 -25.54 28.77
N ASN A 353 -18.34 -24.66 29.79
CA ASN A 353 -18.72 -24.95 31.18
C ASN A 353 -19.61 -23.84 31.77
N PRO A 354 -20.91 -23.80 31.43
CA PRO A 354 -21.77 -22.68 31.78
C PRO A 354 -21.99 -22.52 33.28
N SER A 355 -22.23 -23.63 34.00
CA SER A 355 -22.42 -23.61 35.45
C SER A 355 -21.19 -23.08 36.18
N GLU A 356 -20.00 -23.55 35.82
CA GLU A 356 -18.75 -23.11 36.45
C GLU A 356 -18.47 -21.63 36.14
N THR A 357 -18.69 -21.23 34.89
CA THR A 357 -18.53 -19.83 34.46
C THR A 357 -19.44 -18.89 35.24
N LEU A 358 -20.74 -19.22 35.34
CA LEU A 358 -21.71 -18.44 36.09
C LEU A 358 -21.40 -18.40 37.59
N SER A 359 -21.04 -19.53 38.19
CA SER A 359 -20.59 -19.57 39.59
C SER A 359 -19.32 -18.75 39.83
N GLY A 360 -18.41 -18.69 38.85
CA GLY A 360 -17.22 -17.84 38.92
C GLY A 360 -17.53 -16.35 38.93
N ILE A 361 -18.43 -15.89 38.05
CA ILE A 361 -18.81 -14.47 37.97
C ILE A 361 -19.75 -14.03 39.09
N THR A 362 -20.59 -14.92 39.63
CA THR A 362 -21.49 -14.60 40.76
C THR A 362 -20.83 -14.79 42.12
N GLY A 363 -19.78 -15.63 42.21
CA GLY A 363 -19.08 -15.99 43.45
C GLY A 363 -18.22 -14.91 44.11
N GLY A 364 -18.32 -13.65 43.67
CA GLY A 364 -17.69 -12.51 44.35
C GLY A 364 -16.23 -12.24 43.99
N ALA A 365 -15.73 -12.73 42.85
CA ALA A 365 -14.53 -12.15 42.25
C ALA A 365 -14.81 -10.67 41.96
N ALA A 366 -14.22 -9.79 42.78
CA ALA A 366 -14.71 -8.47 43.17
C ALA A 366 -14.80 -7.36 42.10
N SER A 367 -14.94 -7.67 40.82
CA SER A 367 -15.03 -6.66 39.76
C SER A 367 -15.92 -7.02 38.56
N THR A 368 -16.66 -8.13 38.63
CA THR A 368 -17.50 -8.51 37.49
C THR A 368 -18.83 -7.77 37.55
N GLU A 369 -19.03 -6.83 36.63
CA GLU A 369 -20.29 -6.10 36.48
C GLU A 369 -21.47 -7.07 36.29
N PRO A 370 -22.65 -6.81 36.91
CA PRO A 370 -23.83 -7.67 36.77
C PRO A 370 -24.23 -7.95 35.32
N PHE A 371 -23.90 -7.05 34.39
CA PHE A 371 -24.10 -7.23 32.95
C PHE A 371 -23.48 -8.54 32.42
N TRP A 372 -22.34 -8.99 32.95
CA TRP A 372 -21.73 -10.25 32.49
C TRP A 372 -22.56 -11.49 32.86
N VAL A 373 -23.35 -11.43 33.94
CA VAL A 373 -24.28 -12.51 34.30
C VAL A 373 -25.35 -12.68 33.23
N GLU A 374 -25.88 -11.59 32.70
CA GLU A 374 -26.82 -11.61 31.58
C GLU A 374 -26.20 -12.26 30.35
N VAL A 375 -24.99 -11.83 29.94
CA VAL A 375 -24.30 -12.38 28.75
C VAL A 375 -24.04 -13.88 28.87
N ALA A 376 -23.58 -14.35 30.03
CA ALA A 376 -23.38 -15.77 30.28
C ALA A 376 -24.72 -16.53 30.29
N MET A 377 -25.72 -16.03 31.00
CA MET A 377 -27.02 -16.68 31.07
C MET A 377 -27.67 -16.80 29.68
N GLU A 378 -27.67 -15.74 28.88
CA GLU A 378 -28.17 -15.77 27.49
C GLU A 378 -27.49 -16.86 26.66
N GLN A 379 -26.18 -17.06 26.86
CA GLN A 379 -25.46 -18.07 26.11
C GLN A 379 -25.73 -19.50 26.59
N TRP A 380 -25.97 -19.70 27.89
CA TRP A 380 -26.40 -20.99 28.39
C TRP A 380 -27.81 -21.33 27.92
N LEU A 381 -28.74 -20.38 27.96
CA LEU A 381 -30.12 -20.59 27.51
C LEU A 381 -30.19 -21.10 26.07
N LYS A 382 -29.35 -20.56 25.19
CA LYS A 382 -29.22 -21.04 23.79
C LYS A 382 -28.72 -22.48 23.68
N LYS A 383 -27.93 -22.94 24.64
CA LYS A 383 -27.33 -24.28 24.66
C LYS A 383 -28.26 -25.30 25.32
N ASP A 384 -28.77 -24.99 26.51
CA ASP A 384 -29.62 -25.85 27.33
C ASP A 384 -30.42 -25.02 28.36
N ALA A 385 -31.60 -24.56 27.95
CA ALA A 385 -32.46 -23.74 28.80
C ALA A 385 -32.96 -24.47 30.06
N ALA A 386 -33.10 -25.80 30.01
CA ALA A 386 -33.56 -26.59 31.16
C ALA A 386 -32.50 -26.59 32.26
N GLN A 387 -31.24 -26.89 31.92
CA GLN A 387 -30.14 -26.84 32.89
C GLN A 387 -29.86 -25.44 33.40
N ALA A 388 -29.97 -24.41 32.55
CA ALA A 388 -29.85 -23.03 32.98
C ALA A 388 -30.91 -22.67 34.05
N TYR A 389 -32.13 -23.20 33.90
CA TYR A 389 -33.21 -22.96 34.86
C TYR A 389 -33.00 -23.72 36.17
N GLU A 390 -32.58 -24.99 36.10
CA GLU A 390 -32.19 -25.77 37.28
C GLU A 390 -31.10 -25.04 38.07
N TRP A 391 -30.04 -24.60 37.39
CA TRP A 391 -28.97 -23.82 38.03
C TRP A 391 -29.49 -22.55 38.68
N TYR A 392 -30.36 -21.80 37.99
CA TYR A 392 -30.92 -20.57 38.53
C TYR A 392 -31.75 -20.85 39.80
N GLN A 393 -32.59 -21.88 39.81
CA GLN A 393 -33.38 -22.24 41.01
C GLN A 393 -32.48 -22.59 42.21
N GLU A 394 -31.36 -23.26 41.96
CA GLU A 394 -30.39 -23.62 42.99
C GLU A 394 -29.61 -22.40 43.52
N ASN A 395 -29.33 -21.42 42.67
CA ASN A 395 -28.44 -20.29 42.97
C ASN A 395 -29.16 -18.95 43.20
N GLN A 396 -30.47 -18.84 42.94
CA GLN A 396 -31.19 -17.56 43.02
C GLN A 396 -30.99 -16.83 44.36
N LYS A 397 -30.94 -17.59 45.47
CA LYS A 397 -30.79 -17.01 46.82
C LYS A 397 -29.39 -16.48 47.12
N THR A 398 -28.39 -16.83 46.32
CA THR A 398 -27.01 -16.37 46.47
C THR A 398 -26.68 -15.21 45.53
N LEU A 399 -27.53 -14.92 44.55
CA LEU A 399 -27.38 -13.78 43.65
C LEU A 399 -27.66 -12.46 44.38
N THR A 400 -26.92 -11.41 44.03
CA THR A 400 -27.31 -10.04 44.41
C THR A 400 -28.58 -9.65 43.65
N PRO A 401 -29.36 -8.65 44.14
CA PRO A 401 -30.53 -8.17 43.42
C PRO A 401 -30.24 -7.81 41.96
N GLU A 402 -29.13 -7.13 41.70
CA GLU A 402 -28.71 -6.72 40.35
C GLU A 402 -28.37 -7.92 39.47
N GLN A 403 -27.79 -8.99 40.02
CA GLN A 403 -27.49 -10.22 39.28
C GLN A 403 -28.77 -11.01 38.99
N ASP A 404 -29.71 -11.08 39.94
CA ASP A 404 -31.01 -11.74 39.76
C ASP A 404 -31.83 -11.07 38.64
N GLU A 405 -31.85 -9.74 38.61
CA GLU A 405 -32.49 -8.96 37.54
C GLU A 405 -31.86 -9.21 36.18
N ARG A 406 -30.53 -9.38 36.11
CA ARG A 406 -29.80 -9.70 34.87
C ARG A 406 -30.08 -11.10 34.35
N VAL A 407 -30.27 -12.07 35.25
CA VAL A 407 -30.77 -13.40 34.88
C VAL A 407 -32.20 -13.29 34.35
N ALA A 408 -33.08 -12.57 35.03
CA ALA A 408 -34.46 -12.37 34.57
C ALA A 408 -34.53 -11.70 33.19
N LEU A 409 -33.68 -10.70 32.93
CA LEU A 409 -33.57 -10.06 31.63
C LEU A 409 -33.12 -11.05 30.53
N ALA A 410 -32.15 -11.91 30.81
CA ALA A 410 -31.71 -12.95 29.87
C ALA A 410 -32.84 -13.93 29.50
N TYR A 411 -33.63 -14.38 30.49
CA TYR A 411 -34.80 -15.23 30.25
C TYR A 411 -35.90 -14.51 29.46
N ALA A 412 -36.20 -13.27 29.82
CA ALA A 412 -37.21 -12.49 29.13
C ALA A 412 -36.87 -12.32 27.64
N ARG A 413 -35.61 -11.99 27.33
CA ARG A 413 -35.12 -11.90 25.95
C ARG A 413 -35.14 -13.22 25.20
N GLU A 414 -34.80 -14.33 25.86
CA GLU A 414 -34.91 -15.64 25.23
C GLU A 414 -36.37 -16.00 24.93
N GLY A 415 -37.30 -15.68 25.83
CA GLY A 415 -38.75 -15.82 25.59
C GLY A 415 -39.19 -15.04 24.35
N VAL A 416 -38.75 -13.79 24.20
CA VAL A 416 -39.00 -12.98 22.99
C VAL A 416 -38.45 -13.66 21.74
N ARG A 417 -37.21 -14.17 21.76
CA ARG A 417 -36.59 -14.86 20.61
C ARG A 417 -37.32 -16.14 20.20
N GLN A 418 -37.85 -16.88 21.17
CA GLN A 418 -38.60 -18.12 20.94
C GLN A 418 -40.08 -17.87 20.60
N GLY A 419 -40.55 -16.62 20.69
CA GLY A 419 -41.95 -16.24 20.50
C GLY A 419 -42.87 -16.57 21.68
N ASP A 420 -42.29 -16.91 22.85
CA ASP A 420 -43.03 -17.14 24.09
C ASP A 420 -43.16 -15.82 24.87
N LEU A 421 -44.05 -14.95 24.36
CA LEU A 421 -44.24 -13.60 24.90
C LEU A 421 -44.86 -13.60 26.30
N ASP A 422 -45.64 -14.64 26.65
CA ASP A 422 -46.21 -14.79 27.98
C ASP A 422 -45.11 -15.06 29.01
N ALA A 423 -44.23 -16.04 28.75
CA ALA A 423 -43.08 -16.30 29.61
C ALA A 423 -42.15 -15.08 29.67
N ALA A 424 -41.91 -14.40 28.55
CA ALA A 424 -41.10 -13.18 28.53
C ALA A 424 -41.67 -12.09 29.45
N GLY A 425 -43.00 -11.91 29.44
CA GLY A 425 -43.71 -10.97 30.32
C GLY A 425 -43.60 -11.33 31.80
N GLU A 426 -43.67 -12.62 32.15
CA GLU A 426 -43.48 -13.07 33.54
C GLU A 426 -42.07 -12.77 34.06
N TRP A 427 -41.05 -12.96 33.22
CA TRP A 427 -39.66 -12.64 33.58
C TRP A 427 -39.42 -11.12 33.65
N ALA A 428 -40.00 -10.34 32.74
CA ALA A 428 -39.89 -8.88 32.75
C ALA A 428 -40.41 -8.25 34.07
N GLN A 429 -41.43 -8.84 34.69
CA GLN A 429 -41.97 -8.37 35.99
C GLN A 429 -40.98 -8.52 37.15
N ARG A 430 -39.95 -9.38 37.01
CA ARG A 430 -38.91 -9.57 38.03
C ARG A 430 -37.79 -8.53 37.96
N ILE A 431 -37.68 -7.79 36.86
CA ILE A 431 -36.67 -6.73 36.68
C ILE A 431 -37.12 -5.49 37.46
N VAL A 432 -36.38 -5.04 38.45
CA VAL A 432 -36.76 -3.87 39.28
C VAL A 432 -36.32 -2.57 38.63
N ASP A 433 -35.15 -2.55 37.98
CA ASP A 433 -34.67 -1.40 37.23
C ASP A 433 -35.69 -0.99 36.14
N PRO A 434 -36.24 0.24 36.21
CA PRO A 434 -37.29 0.67 35.29
C PRO A 434 -36.79 0.86 33.86
N GLU A 435 -35.51 1.20 33.65
CA GLU A 435 -34.95 1.37 32.31
C GLU A 435 -34.73 0.01 31.65
N LEU A 436 -34.17 -0.97 32.38
CA LEU A 436 -34.04 -2.34 31.87
C LEU A 436 -35.41 -2.98 31.59
N ARG A 437 -36.38 -2.78 32.48
CA ARG A 437 -37.75 -3.28 32.28
C ARG A 437 -38.38 -2.67 31.02
N LYS A 438 -38.28 -1.35 30.86
CA LYS A 438 -38.82 -0.65 29.69
C LYS A 438 -38.21 -1.15 28.37
N VAL A 439 -36.91 -1.45 28.36
CA VAL A 439 -36.24 -2.03 27.17
C VAL A 439 -36.89 -3.36 26.80
N VAL A 440 -37.02 -4.29 27.76
CA VAL A 440 -37.57 -5.62 27.44
C VAL A 440 -39.07 -5.60 27.15
N GLU A 441 -39.85 -4.73 27.82
CA GLU A 441 -41.26 -4.53 27.51
C GLU A 441 -41.45 -3.99 26.07
N GLY A 442 -40.54 -3.12 25.62
CA GLY A 442 -40.50 -2.66 24.24
C GLY A 442 -40.18 -3.78 23.24
N GLU A 443 -39.20 -4.64 23.57
CA GLU A 443 -38.85 -5.82 22.77
C GLU A 443 -40.02 -6.82 22.67
N ILE A 444 -40.74 -7.07 23.77
CA ILE A 444 -41.94 -7.94 23.83
C ILE A 444 -43.06 -7.36 22.96
N ALA A 445 -43.36 -6.07 23.11
CA ALA A 445 -44.41 -5.41 22.33
C ALA A 445 -44.11 -5.45 20.83
N GLY A 446 -42.87 -5.15 20.43
CA GLY A 446 -42.46 -5.17 19.03
C GLY A 446 -42.44 -6.57 18.38
N ALA A 447 -42.28 -7.64 19.16
CA ALA A 447 -42.35 -9.01 18.66
C ALA A 447 -43.78 -9.55 18.50
N GLY A 448 -44.77 -8.89 19.11
CA GLY A 448 -46.19 -9.25 19.00
C GLY A 448 -46.95 -8.58 17.85
N GLU A 449 -46.35 -7.57 17.22
CA GLU A 449 -46.86 -6.91 16.00
C GLU A 449 -46.44 -7.69 14.74
#